data_AF-A0A9D7AMX5-F1
#
_entry.id   AF-A0A9D7AMX5-F1
#
_cell.length_a   1.000
_cell.length_b   1.000
_cell.length_c   1.000
_cell.angle_alpha   90.00
_cell.angle_beta   90.00
_cell.angle_gamma   90.00
#
_symmetry.space_group_name_H-M   'P 1'
#
loop_
_entity.id
_entity.type
_entity.pdbx_description
1 polymer ?
#
loop_
_entity_poly.entity_id
_entity_poly.type
_entity_poly.pdbx_seq_one_letter_code
_entity_poly.pdbx_strand_id
1 'polypeptide(L)'
;MRPPTIASKRKLLDQASDYATWRALAAELDELEHLDEWKSNPSSKFYQHKLIAQRLINLKNWRKANDWPQLIFSLREGLHRNLGNLANPELYKHAHLGTKALIDDYITEVTSLLNHLCDHDIAELPYPQKLLFFRHTGQSFGRSALMLSGGANIGMFHIGVIKALHEQQLLPRVVSGSSAGAVVAALVGTRKDGELDALFRGEDIDLDLWRRLGARDMLRQKSLMDIRQLETYLRKNVGELTFEEAFKRTRRIINITVSPVAKNQHARLLNYLTTPHLLVWSAVLASCSVPGLFPPVKLTAKDRLGHERPYMASIRWVGALQSDLPAKRLGELYNVNHHIVSQTNPHVLPFMTDQSARRLDTLSDRPGQGRDAIPQQTDAAAGLLWQ
;
A
#
# COMPACT_ATOMS: atom_id res chain seq x y z
N MET A 1 33.34 24.27 -14.79
CA MET A 1 32.11 23.59 -15.26
C MET A 1 30.93 24.49 -14.94
N ARG A 2 30.01 24.74 -15.89
CA ARG A 2 28.78 25.49 -15.58
C ARG A 2 27.94 24.67 -14.59
N PRO A 3 27.31 25.28 -13.57
CA PRO A 3 26.43 24.55 -12.68
C PRO A 3 25.31 23.88 -13.50
N PRO A 4 24.94 22.63 -13.19
CA PRO A 4 23.87 21.93 -13.89
C PRO A 4 22.57 22.75 -13.77
N THR A 5 21.85 22.89 -14.87
CA THR A 5 20.56 23.60 -14.89
C THR A 5 19.48 22.74 -14.25
N ILE A 6 18.43 23.36 -13.71
CA ILE A 6 17.23 22.69 -13.18
C ILE A 6 16.71 21.65 -14.18
N ALA A 7 16.65 22.01 -15.47
CA ALA A 7 16.22 21.11 -16.54
C ALA A 7 17.14 19.88 -16.70
N SER A 8 18.46 20.04 -16.59
CA SER A 8 19.37 18.89 -16.64
C SER A 8 19.22 17.97 -15.43
N LYS A 9 18.96 18.52 -14.23
CA LYS A 9 18.77 17.71 -13.02
C LYS A 9 17.46 16.94 -13.05
N ARG A 10 16.36 17.55 -13.52
CA ARG A 10 15.10 16.84 -13.74
C ARG A 10 15.28 15.64 -14.67
N LYS A 11 16.03 15.81 -15.77
CA LYS A 11 16.35 14.69 -16.68
C LYS A 11 17.17 13.59 -16.00
N LEU A 12 18.14 13.95 -15.15
CA LEU A 12 18.92 12.96 -14.39
C LEU A 12 18.05 12.23 -13.36
N LEU A 13 17.12 12.95 -12.72
CA LEU A 13 16.17 12.39 -11.75
C LEU A 13 15.28 11.32 -12.40
N ASP A 14 14.74 11.60 -13.60
CA ASP A 14 13.92 10.66 -14.37
C ASP A 14 14.70 9.43 -14.86
N GLN A 15 16.04 9.53 -14.92
CA GLN A 15 16.94 8.46 -15.36
C GLN A 15 17.57 7.70 -14.18
N ALA A 16 17.25 8.06 -12.94
CA ALA A 16 17.82 7.41 -11.77
C ALA A 16 17.38 5.94 -11.69
N SER A 17 18.35 5.04 -11.56
CA SER A 17 18.14 3.58 -11.53
C SER A 17 17.85 3.01 -10.14
N ASP A 18 18.07 3.81 -9.11
CA ASP A 18 17.93 3.41 -7.71
C ASP A 18 17.45 4.57 -6.84
N TYR A 19 16.86 4.25 -5.70
CA TYR A 19 16.28 5.23 -4.80
C TYR A 19 17.32 6.16 -4.16
N ALA A 20 18.55 5.70 -3.91
CA ALA A 20 19.57 6.53 -3.26
C ALA A 20 20.02 7.65 -4.21
N THR A 21 20.29 7.31 -5.47
CA THR A 21 20.59 8.29 -6.53
C THR A 21 19.41 9.22 -6.76
N TRP A 22 18.19 8.69 -6.87
CA TRP A 22 16.97 9.51 -7.03
C TRP A 22 16.82 10.49 -5.86
N ARG A 23 17.00 10.04 -4.63
CA ARG A 23 16.87 10.86 -3.41
C ARG A 23 17.90 11.98 -3.36
N ALA A 24 19.16 11.70 -3.70
CA ALA A 24 20.20 12.70 -3.74
C ALA A 24 19.89 13.79 -4.77
N LEU A 25 19.50 13.40 -5.98
CA LEU A 25 19.10 14.33 -7.04
C LEU A 25 17.86 15.15 -6.67
N ALA A 26 16.86 14.53 -6.02
CA ALA A 26 15.66 15.21 -5.55
C ALA A 26 15.97 16.28 -4.49
N ALA A 27 16.86 15.96 -3.54
CA ALA A 27 17.30 16.91 -2.51
C ALA A 27 18.04 18.11 -3.14
N GLU A 28 18.96 17.85 -4.07
CA GLU A 28 19.67 18.93 -4.76
C GLU A 28 18.73 19.77 -5.65
N LEU A 29 17.66 19.18 -6.18
CA LEU A 29 16.66 19.89 -6.96
C LEU A 29 15.79 20.79 -6.07
N ASP A 30 15.40 20.30 -4.89
CA ASP A 30 14.70 21.09 -3.88
C ASP A 30 15.52 22.30 -3.43
N GLU A 31 16.85 22.15 -3.27
CA GLU A 31 17.75 23.26 -2.94
C GLU A 31 17.80 24.31 -4.06
N LEU A 32 17.97 23.87 -5.32
CA LEU A 32 18.02 24.75 -6.49
C LEU A 32 16.70 25.47 -6.78
N GLU A 33 15.57 24.86 -6.43
CA GLU A 33 14.24 25.42 -6.58
C GLU A 33 13.77 26.20 -5.33
N HIS A 34 14.65 26.38 -4.33
CA HIS A 34 14.37 27.06 -3.06
C HIS A 34 13.21 26.44 -2.25
N LEU A 35 12.93 25.15 -2.47
CA LEU A 35 11.84 24.43 -1.81
C LEU A 35 12.19 24.10 -0.34
N ASP A 36 13.47 24.07 0.02
CA ASP A 36 13.92 23.86 1.40
C ASP A 36 13.56 25.04 2.33
N GLU A 37 13.45 26.26 1.81
CA GLU A 37 12.93 27.41 2.56
C GLU A 37 11.47 27.17 2.96
N TRP A 38 10.68 26.61 2.05
CA TRP A 38 9.31 26.21 2.32
C TRP A 38 9.26 25.07 3.34
N LYS A 39 10.14 24.07 3.26
CA LYS A 39 10.19 22.97 4.26
C LYS A 39 10.53 23.48 5.65
N SER A 40 11.48 24.42 5.72
CA SER A 40 11.97 25.01 6.97
C SER A 40 10.95 25.93 7.62
N ASN A 41 10.08 26.56 6.85
CA ASN A 41 8.98 27.35 7.39
C ASN A 41 7.83 26.43 7.89
N PRO A 42 7.60 26.33 9.22
CA PRO A 42 6.58 25.45 9.77
C PRO A 42 5.15 25.92 9.44
N SER A 43 4.95 27.21 9.13
CA SER A 43 3.61 27.75 8.90
C SER A 43 2.98 27.19 7.62
N SER A 44 1.74 26.72 7.73
CA SER A 44 0.90 26.34 6.61
C SER A 44 -0.56 26.30 7.04
N LYS A 45 -1.47 26.59 6.10
CA LYS A 45 -2.92 26.46 6.29
C LYS A 45 -3.41 25.00 6.25
N PHE A 46 -2.56 24.08 5.80
CA PHE A 46 -2.95 22.69 5.57
C PHE A 46 -2.82 21.80 6.80
N TYR A 47 -2.15 22.25 7.86
CA TYR A 47 -2.03 21.55 9.14
C TYR A 47 -1.87 22.51 10.32
N GLN A 48 -2.16 22.00 11.52
CA GLN A 48 -2.08 22.76 12.77
C GLN A 48 -0.64 22.82 13.29
N HIS A 49 0.24 23.52 12.57
CA HIS A 49 1.67 23.61 12.87
C HIS A 49 1.99 24.03 14.32
N LYS A 50 1.21 24.95 14.92
CA LYS A 50 1.39 25.36 16.32
C LYS A 50 1.17 24.21 17.31
N LEU A 51 0.16 23.38 17.08
CA LEU A 51 -0.13 22.20 17.89
C LEU A 51 1.03 21.20 17.81
N ILE A 52 1.51 20.93 16.60
CA ILE A 52 2.61 19.98 16.36
C ILE A 52 3.90 20.47 16.99
N ALA A 53 4.24 21.75 16.83
CA ALA A 53 5.41 22.37 17.44
C ALA A 53 5.36 22.28 18.98
N GLN A 54 4.24 22.61 19.60
CA GLN A 54 4.09 22.52 21.05
C GLN A 54 4.26 21.09 21.55
N ARG A 55 3.68 20.12 20.85
CA ARG A 55 3.82 18.70 21.21
C ARG A 55 5.26 18.22 21.08
N LEU A 56 5.95 18.60 20.01
CA LEU A 56 7.36 18.26 19.81
C LEU A 56 8.24 18.81 20.96
N ILE A 57 8.03 20.07 21.35
CA ILE A 57 8.72 20.69 22.48
C ILE A 57 8.46 19.91 23.77
N ASN A 58 7.20 19.58 24.05
CA ASN A 58 6.84 18.85 25.26
C ASN A 58 7.49 17.46 25.31
N LEU A 59 7.42 16.69 24.21
CA LEU A 59 8.05 15.37 24.11
C LEU A 59 9.57 15.45 24.36
N LYS A 60 10.26 16.42 23.73
CA LYS A 60 11.69 16.65 23.94
C LYS A 60 12.01 17.03 25.37
N ASN A 61 11.18 17.87 26.01
CA ASN A 61 11.39 18.29 27.40
C ASN A 61 11.22 17.13 28.39
N TRP A 62 10.15 16.34 28.26
CA TRP A 62 9.94 15.17 29.12
C TRP A 62 11.02 14.12 28.93
N ARG A 63 11.48 13.91 27.69
CA ARG A 63 12.62 13.02 27.41
C ARG A 63 13.90 13.49 28.11
N LYS A 64 14.23 14.79 28.01
CA LYS A 64 15.41 15.37 28.70
C LYS A 64 15.31 15.26 30.22
N ALA A 65 14.11 15.36 30.77
CA ALA A 65 13.85 15.23 32.19
C ALA A 65 13.76 13.77 32.68
N ASN A 66 13.82 12.78 31.78
CA ASN A 66 13.51 11.36 32.06
C ASN A 66 12.12 11.15 32.69
N ASP A 67 11.15 11.99 32.32
CA ASP A 67 9.75 11.86 32.78
C ASP A 67 9.00 10.84 31.92
N TRP A 68 9.34 9.56 32.13
CA TRP A 68 8.73 8.43 31.44
C TRP A 68 7.21 8.30 31.70
N PRO A 69 6.70 8.49 32.93
CA PRO A 69 5.26 8.47 33.17
C PRO A 69 4.49 9.44 32.26
N GLN A 70 4.96 10.68 32.16
CA GLN A 70 4.30 11.69 31.33
C GLN A 70 4.45 11.41 29.83
N LEU A 71 5.61 10.90 29.39
CA LEU A 71 5.80 10.46 28.00
C LEU A 71 4.84 9.34 27.60
N ILE A 72 4.74 8.30 28.43
CA ILE A 72 3.85 7.16 28.20
C ILE A 72 2.40 7.65 28.12
N PHE A 73 1.98 8.50 29.08
CA PHE A 73 0.66 9.10 29.09
C PHE A 73 0.38 9.90 27.80
N SER A 74 1.27 10.82 27.42
CA SER A 74 1.10 11.69 26.26
C SER A 74 1.11 10.92 24.92
N LEU A 75 1.96 9.89 24.78
CA LEU A 75 1.99 9.04 23.59
C LEU A 75 0.73 8.19 23.49
N ARG A 76 0.24 7.69 24.63
CA ARG A 76 -0.99 6.89 24.67
C ARG A 76 -2.21 7.70 24.22
N GLU A 77 -2.31 8.95 24.67
CA GLU A 77 -3.42 9.83 24.30
C GLU A 77 -3.26 10.44 22.91
N GLY A 78 -2.04 10.85 22.52
CA GLY A 78 -1.85 11.74 21.38
C GLY A 78 -1.59 11.08 20.03
N LEU A 79 -1.42 9.76 19.97
CA LEU A 79 -1.23 9.03 18.71
C LEU A 79 -2.58 8.75 18.03
N HIS A 80 -3.11 9.82 17.45
CA HIS A 80 -4.28 9.81 16.59
C HIS A 80 -3.89 9.76 15.12
N ARG A 81 -4.73 9.09 14.32
CA ARG A 81 -4.53 8.76 12.89
C ARG A 81 -4.01 9.91 12.02
N ASN A 82 -4.56 11.12 12.16
CA ASN A 82 -4.18 12.30 11.39
C ASN A 82 -4.15 13.54 12.29
N LEU A 83 -3.38 13.45 13.37
CA LEU A 83 -3.24 14.54 14.34
C LEU A 83 -2.89 15.84 13.63
N GLY A 84 -3.63 16.91 13.89
CA GLY A 84 -3.35 18.23 13.32
C GLY A 84 -3.36 18.29 11.79
N ASN A 85 -3.90 17.28 11.09
CA ASN A 85 -3.88 17.14 9.63
C ASN A 85 -2.47 16.97 9.00
N LEU A 86 -1.58 16.25 9.69
CA LEU A 86 -0.22 15.92 9.22
C LEU A 86 -0.18 15.18 7.88
N ALA A 87 -1.22 14.41 7.54
CA ALA A 87 -1.31 13.62 6.31
C ALA A 87 -1.99 14.37 5.15
N ASN A 88 -2.14 15.70 5.24
CA ASN A 88 -2.78 16.48 4.17
C ASN A 88 -1.96 16.37 2.88
N PRO A 89 -2.55 15.89 1.76
CA PRO A 89 -1.82 15.69 0.49
C PRO A 89 -1.12 16.94 -0.03
N GLU A 90 -1.66 18.13 0.22
CA GLU A 90 -1.05 19.39 -0.25
C GLU A 90 0.35 19.59 0.33
N LEU A 91 0.62 19.10 1.54
CA LEU A 91 1.95 19.18 2.17
C LEU A 91 2.99 18.30 1.49
N TYR A 92 2.60 17.29 0.72
CA TYR A 92 3.51 16.33 0.08
C TYR A 92 3.62 16.54 -1.43
N LYS A 93 3.04 17.63 -1.95
CA LYS A 93 3.10 18.02 -3.36
C LYS A 93 4.09 19.15 -3.65
N HIS A 94 4.59 19.83 -2.62
CA HIS A 94 5.40 21.04 -2.78
C HIS A 94 6.88 20.78 -3.06
N ALA A 95 7.44 19.69 -2.52
CA ALA A 95 8.85 19.34 -2.68
C ALA A 95 8.99 17.98 -3.37
N HIS A 96 10.14 17.75 -4.01
CA HIS A 96 10.47 16.45 -4.59
C HIS A 96 10.74 15.42 -3.49
N LEU A 97 11.38 15.85 -2.40
CA LEU A 97 11.70 15.00 -1.26
C LEU A 97 11.11 15.53 0.05
N GLY A 98 10.31 14.70 0.71
CA GLY A 98 9.80 14.95 2.06
C GLY A 98 8.72 16.03 2.12
N THR A 99 8.55 16.63 3.30
CA THR A 99 7.56 17.66 3.56
C THR A 99 8.11 18.73 4.52
N LYS A 100 7.26 19.42 5.27
CA LYS A 100 7.63 20.35 6.33
C LYS A 100 8.56 19.68 7.34
N ALA A 101 9.70 20.31 7.63
CA ALA A 101 10.70 19.79 8.58
C ALA A 101 10.10 19.55 9.98
N LEU A 102 9.14 20.39 10.40
CA LEU A 102 8.43 20.20 11.67
C LEU A 102 7.67 18.86 11.74
N ILE A 103 7.11 18.38 10.62
CA ILE A 103 6.40 17.09 10.55
C ILE A 103 7.40 15.95 10.71
N ASP A 104 8.50 16.02 9.96
CA ASP A 104 9.56 15.01 10.01
C ASP A 104 10.21 14.94 11.39
N ASP A 105 10.52 16.07 12.01
CA ASP A 105 11.05 16.15 13.38
C ASP A 105 10.09 15.53 14.40
N TYR A 106 8.79 15.80 14.27
CA TYR A 106 7.77 15.25 15.16
C TYR A 106 7.65 13.73 15.02
N ILE A 107 7.54 13.23 13.79
CA ILE A 107 7.44 11.79 13.52
C ILE A 107 8.71 11.07 13.98
N THR A 108 9.88 11.67 13.74
CA THR A 108 11.18 11.13 14.17
C THR A 108 11.28 11.04 15.69
N GLU A 109 10.89 12.10 16.42
CA GLU A 109 10.89 12.10 17.88
C GLU A 109 9.95 11.03 18.45
N VAL A 110 8.71 10.97 17.93
CA VAL A 110 7.73 9.96 18.33
C VAL A 110 8.24 8.55 18.08
N THR A 111 8.80 8.28 16.91
CA THR A 111 9.36 6.96 16.56
C THR A 111 10.53 6.60 17.45
N SER A 112 11.43 7.54 17.71
CA SER A 112 12.57 7.37 18.62
C SER A 112 12.11 7.01 20.03
N LEU A 113 11.09 7.70 20.55
CA LEU A 113 10.51 7.42 21.86
C LEU A 113 9.84 6.04 21.90
N LEU A 114 9.04 5.69 20.90
CA LEU A 114 8.40 4.37 20.84
C LEU A 114 9.44 3.24 20.79
N ASN A 115 10.51 3.38 20.01
CA ASN A 115 11.59 2.41 19.98
C ASN A 115 12.30 2.34 21.33
N HIS A 116 12.57 3.48 21.97
CA HIS A 116 13.15 3.50 23.31
C HIS A 116 12.28 2.75 24.34
N LEU A 117 10.97 3.01 24.36
CA LEU A 117 10.01 2.30 25.23
C LEU A 117 9.96 0.79 24.93
N CYS A 118 10.17 0.40 23.67
CA CYS A 118 10.20 -1.00 23.25
C CYS A 118 11.46 -1.69 23.80
N ASP A 119 12.62 -1.12 23.51
CA ASP A 119 13.92 -1.78 23.62
C ASP A 119 14.55 -1.70 25.03
N HIS A 120 14.07 -0.78 25.89
CA HIS A 120 14.63 -0.56 27.23
C HIS A 120 13.65 -0.98 28.32
N ASP A 121 14.20 -1.46 29.44
CA ASP A 121 13.42 -1.70 30.65
C ASP A 121 13.15 -0.40 31.39
N ILE A 122 11.87 -0.08 31.56
CA ILE A 122 11.39 1.14 32.20
C ILE A 122 10.56 0.68 33.40
N ALA A 123 10.96 1.09 34.60
CA ALA A 123 10.35 0.62 35.85
C ALA A 123 8.83 0.87 35.87
N GLU A 124 8.41 1.98 35.28
CA GLU A 124 7.03 2.45 35.19
C GLU A 124 6.24 1.78 34.06
N LEU A 125 6.88 0.99 33.20
CA LEU A 125 6.23 0.24 32.11
C LEU A 125 6.66 -1.24 32.10
N PRO A 126 6.21 -2.06 33.08
CA PRO A 126 6.47 -3.49 33.10
C PRO A 126 5.99 -4.21 31.84
N TYR A 127 6.61 -5.35 31.51
CA TYR A 127 6.38 -6.08 30.25
C TYR A 127 4.89 -6.30 29.89
N PRO A 128 3.99 -6.75 30.78
CA PRO A 128 2.57 -6.93 30.43
C PRO A 128 1.88 -5.61 30.05
N GLN A 129 2.21 -4.51 30.76
CA GLN A 129 1.67 -3.18 30.48
C GLN A 129 2.28 -2.60 29.19
N LYS A 130 3.58 -2.84 28.95
CA LYS A 130 4.26 -2.49 27.70
C LYS A 130 3.55 -3.12 26.49
N LEU A 131 3.23 -4.41 26.56
CA LEU A 131 2.49 -5.10 25.50
C LEU A 131 1.10 -4.49 25.26
N LEU A 132 0.35 -4.19 26.33
CA LEU A 132 -0.95 -3.53 26.23
C LEU A 132 -0.85 -2.13 25.65
N PHE A 133 0.16 -1.34 26.06
CA PHE A 133 0.45 -0.01 25.52
C PHE A 133 0.63 -0.08 24.01
N PHE A 134 1.56 -0.89 23.49
CA PHE A 134 1.81 -0.99 22.05
C PHE A 134 0.60 -1.52 21.29
N ARG A 135 -0.10 -2.53 21.83
CA ARG A 135 -1.31 -3.07 21.20
C ARG A 135 -2.36 -1.98 21.03
N HIS A 136 -2.68 -1.26 22.11
CA HIS A 136 -3.73 -0.27 22.05
C HIS A 136 -3.29 0.98 21.27
N THR A 137 -2.00 1.35 21.31
CA THR A 137 -1.47 2.51 20.58
C THR A 137 -1.49 2.24 19.09
N GLY A 138 -1.08 1.04 18.66
CA GLY A 138 -1.24 0.61 17.27
C GLY A 138 -2.70 0.51 16.81
N GLN A 139 -3.63 0.12 17.71
CA GLN A 139 -5.07 0.15 17.41
C GLN A 139 -5.62 1.57 17.28
N SER A 140 -5.16 2.54 18.07
CA SER A 140 -5.57 3.95 17.91
C SER A 140 -5.01 4.56 16.62
N PHE A 141 -3.72 4.33 16.37
CA PHE A 141 -2.99 4.93 15.26
C PHE A 141 -3.39 4.37 13.90
N GLY A 142 -3.68 3.07 13.82
CA GLY A 142 -4.01 2.40 12.56
C GLY A 142 -2.79 1.74 11.91
N ARG A 143 -2.93 1.41 10.63
CA ARG A 143 -1.89 0.78 9.84
C ARG A 143 -2.04 1.09 8.35
N SER A 144 -0.94 0.90 7.64
CA SER A 144 -0.91 1.00 6.18
C SER A 144 -1.31 -0.31 5.52
N ALA A 145 -1.90 -0.22 4.33
CA ALA A 145 -2.08 -1.33 3.40
C ALA A 145 -1.55 -0.97 2.01
N LEU A 146 -1.01 -1.98 1.31
CA LEU A 146 -0.68 -1.90 -0.11
C LEU A 146 -1.83 -2.52 -0.91
N MET A 147 -2.39 -1.77 -1.85
CA MET A 147 -3.45 -2.23 -2.75
C MET A 147 -2.95 -2.26 -4.19
N LEU A 148 -3.04 -3.42 -4.82
CA LEU A 148 -2.56 -3.71 -6.17
C LEU A 148 -3.77 -3.93 -7.08
N SER A 149 -3.96 -3.03 -8.04
CA SER A 149 -5.10 -3.08 -8.97
C SER A 149 -4.98 -4.22 -10.00
N GLY A 150 -6.05 -4.44 -10.78
CA GLY A 150 -5.95 -5.20 -12.02
C GLY A 150 -5.17 -4.44 -13.11
N GLY A 151 -4.73 -5.17 -14.15
CA GLY A 151 -3.99 -4.58 -15.28
C GLY A 151 -3.39 -5.56 -16.30
N ALA A 152 -3.78 -6.84 -16.26
CA ALA A 152 -3.16 -7.91 -17.07
C ALA A 152 -1.61 -7.84 -17.01
N ASN A 153 -0.92 -7.82 -18.16
CA ASN A 153 0.55 -7.74 -18.25
C ASN A 153 1.16 -6.52 -17.53
N ILE A 154 0.44 -5.40 -17.48
CA ILE A 154 0.91 -4.17 -16.81
C ILE A 154 0.96 -4.38 -15.28
N GLY A 155 0.25 -5.39 -14.74
CA GLY A 155 0.30 -5.72 -13.33
C GLY A 155 1.69 -6.12 -12.80
N MET A 156 2.65 -6.46 -13.67
CA MET A 156 4.02 -6.74 -13.24
C MET A 156 4.76 -5.50 -12.71
N PHE A 157 4.33 -4.27 -13.04
CA PHE A 157 4.88 -3.06 -12.44
C PHE A 157 4.71 -3.02 -10.92
N HIS A 158 3.72 -3.72 -10.36
CA HIS A 158 3.56 -3.85 -8.92
C HIS A 158 4.80 -4.47 -8.24
N ILE A 159 5.57 -5.32 -8.94
CA ILE A 159 6.79 -5.92 -8.40
C ILE A 159 7.84 -4.84 -8.14
N GLY A 160 7.96 -3.84 -9.03
CA GLY A 160 8.86 -2.69 -8.82
C GLY A 160 8.47 -1.86 -7.60
N VAL A 161 7.17 -1.58 -7.44
CA VAL A 161 6.66 -0.85 -6.25
C VAL A 161 6.95 -1.63 -4.97
N ILE A 162 6.72 -2.95 -4.98
CA ILE A 162 6.97 -3.81 -3.81
C ILE A 162 8.47 -3.89 -3.52
N LYS A 163 9.31 -4.00 -4.54
CA LYS A 163 10.77 -4.00 -4.42
C LYS A 163 11.24 -2.72 -3.73
N ALA A 164 10.83 -1.56 -4.23
CA ALA A 164 11.19 -0.27 -3.64
C ALA A 164 10.74 -0.15 -2.17
N LEU A 165 9.51 -0.57 -1.85
CA LEU A 165 9.02 -0.59 -0.48
C LEU A 165 9.78 -1.60 0.40
N HIS A 166 10.14 -2.77 -0.14
CA HIS A 166 10.86 -3.81 0.59
C HIS A 166 12.30 -3.39 0.91
N GLU A 167 13.03 -2.84 -0.07
CA GLU A 167 14.40 -2.34 0.10
C GLU A 167 14.49 -1.24 1.15
N GLN A 168 13.43 -0.44 1.31
CA GLN A 168 13.33 0.60 2.34
C GLN A 168 12.69 0.12 3.65
N GLN A 169 12.37 -1.17 3.78
CA GLN A 169 11.68 -1.76 4.95
C GLN A 169 10.30 -1.12 5.26
N LEU A 170 9.62 -0.63 4.22
CA LEU A 170 8.33 0.06 4.29
C LEU A 170 7.16 -0.78 3.73
N LEU A 171 7.40 -2.03 3.29
CA LEU A 171 6.36 -2.88 2.72
C LEU A 171 5.26 -3.18 3.75
N PRO A 172 4.00 -2.73 3.53
CA PRO A 172 2.94 -2.96 4.49
C PRO A 172 2.64 -4.44 4.68
N ARG A 173 2.34 -4.84 5.92
CA ARG A 173 1.93 -6.21 6.24
C ARG A 173 0.58 -6.58 5.63
N VAL A 174 -0.32 -5.61 5.41
CA VAL A 174 -1.62 -5.82 4.76
C VAL A 174 -1.46 -5.55 3.28
N VAL A 175 -1.63 -6.60 2.47
CA VAL A 175 -1.52 -6.53 1.01
C VAL A 175 -2.85 -6.98 0.42
N SER A 176 -3.41 -6.19 -0.49
CA SER A 176 -4.63 -6.50 -1.22
C SER A 176 -4.35 -6.50 -2.71
N GLY A 177 -4.94 -7.46 -3.42
CA GLY A 177 -4.78 -7.54 -4.87
C GLY A 177 -6.07 -7.97 -5.57
N SER A 178 -6.26 -7.47 -6.79
CA SER A 178 -7.30 -7.92 -7.71
C SER A 178 -6.70 -8.30 -9.07
N SER A 179 -7.17 -9.39 -9.68
CA SER A 179 -6.67 -9.88 -10.98
C SER A 179 -5.13 -10.00 -11.00
N ALA A 180 -4.42 -9.31 -11.90
CA ALA A 180 -2.95 -9.32 -11.93
C ALA A 180 -2.31 -8.88 -10.60
N GLY A 181 -2.89 -7.90 -9.90
CA GLY A 181 -2.47 -7.51 -8.56
C GLY A 181 -2.66 -8.62 -7.52
N ALA A 182 -3.66 -9.51 -7.68
CA ALA A 182 -3.85 -10.66 -6.80
C ALA A 182 -2.73 -11.70 -6.98
N VAL A 183 -2.24 -11.89 -8.21
CA VAL A 183 -1.07 -12.75 -8.49
C VAL A 183 0.14 -12.23 -7.72
N VAL A 184 0.46 -10.93 -7.86
CA VAL A 184 1.60 -10.33 -7.18
C VAL A 184 1.43 -10.34 -5.65
N ALA A 185 0.24 -10.03 -5.14
CA ALA A 185 -0.07 -10.11 -3.72
C ALA A 185 0.12 -11.52 -3.15
N ALA A 186 -0.25 -12.57 -3.90
CA ALA A 186 -0.05 -13.96 -3.50
C ALA A 186 1.43 -14.36 -3.53
N LEU A 187 2.17 -13.99 -4.59
CA LEU A 187 3.60 -14.29 -4.70
C LEU A 187 4.40 -13.71 -3.52
N VAL A 188 4.13 -12.45 -3.17
CA VAL A 188 4.80 -11.75 -2.06
C VAL A 188 4.28 -12.22 -0.71
N GLY A 189 2.98 -12.48 -0.59
CA GLY A 189 2.33 -12.88 0.64
C GLY A 189 2.66 -14.29 1.12
N THR A 190 3.11 -15.16 0.22
CA THR A 190 3.47 -16.57 0.52
C THR A 190 4.96 -16.79 0.71
N ARG A 191 5.79 -15.79 0.41
CA ARG A 191 7.25 -15.80 0.58
C ARG A 191 7.67 -15.07 1.86
N LYS A 192 8.70 -15.58 2.52
CA LYS A 192 9.44 -14.87 3.58
C LYS A 192 10.34 -13.81 2.95
N ASP A 193 10.82 -12.88 3.76
CA ASP A 193 11.60 -11.72 3.29
C ASP A 193 12.85 -12.13 2.51
N GLY A 194 13.63 -13.09 3.03
CA GLY A 194 14.81 -13.62 2.33
C GLY A 194 14.51 -14.42 1.05
N GLU A 195 13.24 -14.71 0.75
CA GLU A 195 12.82 -15.39 -0.49
C GLU A 195 12.36 -14.38 -1.56
N LEU A 196 12.21 -13.09 -1.21
CA LEU A 196 11.70 -12.06 -2.14
C LEU A 196 12.75 -11.62 -3.17
N ASP A 197 14.04 -11.71 -2.85
CA ASP A 197 15.09 -11.29 -3.79
C ASP A 197 15.06 -12.07 -5.11
N ALA A 198 14.75 -13.37 -5.06
CA ALA A 198 14.57 -14.20 -6.26
C ALA A 198 13.37 -13.74 -7.11
N LEU A 199 12.28 -13.33 -6.46
CA LEU A 199 11.12 -12.75 -7.14
C LEU A 199 11.48 -11.43 -7.83
N PHE A 200 12.29 -10.58 -7.19
CA PHE A 200 12.70 -9.29 -7.77
C PHE A 200 13.72 -9.42 -8.90
N ARG A 201 14.49 -10.52 -8.94
CA ARG A 201 15.35 -10.87 -10.10
C ARG A 201 14.56 -11.46 -11.28
N GLY A 202 13.28 -11.78 -11.08
CA GLY A 202 12.41 -12.30 -12.13
C GLY A 202 12.51 -13.80 -12.39
N GLU A 203 13.14 -14.57 -11.50
CA GLU A 203 13.33 -16.02 -11.66
C GLU A 203 12.00 -16.80 -11.74
N ASP A 204 10.96 -16.27 -11.09
CA ASP A 204 9.62 -16.88 -11.02
C ASP A 204 8.56 -16.14 -11.86
N ILE A 205 8.95 -15.12 -12.64
CA ILE A 205 7.99 -14.31 -13.43
C ILE A 205 7.85 -14.92 -14.82
N ASP A 206 6.70 -15.50 -15.10
CA ASP A 206 6.36 -15.97 -16.44
C ASP A 206 5.52 -14.90 -17.17
N LEU A 207 6.13 -14.22 -18.15
CA LEU A 207 5.46 -13.21 -18.96
C LEU A 207 4.49 -13.83 -19.98
N ASP A 208 4.59 -15.14 -20.24
CA ASP A 208 3.75 -15.84 -21.21
C ASP A 208 2.38 -16.24 -20.63
N LEU A 209 2.14 -16.01 -19.33
CA LEU A 209 0.87 -16.31 -18.64
C LEU A 209 -0.36 -15.61 -19.24
N TRP A 210 -0.14 -14.48 -19.92
CA TRP A 210 -1.19 -13.70 -20.56
C TRP A 210 -1.16 -13.84 -22.09
N ARG A 211 -0.54 -14.89 -22.64
CA ARG A 211 -0.64 -15.20 -24.06
C ARG A 211 -2.07 -15.60 -24.43
N ARG A 212 -2.51 -15.11 -25.59
CA ARG A 212 -3.82 -15.45 -26.16
C ARG A 212 -3.80 -16.87 -26.72
N LEU A 213 -4.90 -17.58 -26.52
CA LEU A 213 -5.17 -18.86 -27.17
C LEU A 213 -5.30 -18.70 -28.69
N GLY A 214 -5.05 -19.78 -29.44
CA GLY A 214 -5.35 -19.82 -30.87
C GLY A 214 -6.86 -19.69 -31.13
N ALA A 215 -7.24 -19.16 -32.30
CA ALA A 215 -8.64 -18.85 -32.64
C ALA A 215 -9.61 -20.04 -32.46
N ARG A 216 -9.15 -21.26 -32.76
CA ARG A 216 -9.92 -22.50 -32.60
C ARG A 216 -10.21 -22.81 -31.12
N ASP A 217 -9.21 -22.66 -30.25
CA ASP A 217 -9.34 -22.92 -28.82
C ASP A 217 -10.14 -21.82 -28.12
N MET A 218 -9.99 -20.56 -28.56
CA MET A 218 -10.83 -19.47 -28.08
C MET A 218 -12.32 -19.73 -28.32
N LEU A 219 -12.67 -20.18 -29.52
CA LEU A 219 -14.07 -20.48 -29.88
C LEU A 219 -14.63 -21.65 -29.04
N ARG A 220 -13.79 -22.67 -28.80
CA ARG A 220 -14.16 -23.85 -28.01
C ARG A 220 -14.32 -23.54 -26.53
N GLN A 221 -13.39 -22.78 -25.95
CA GLN A 221 -13.35 -22.48 -24.51
C GLN A 221 -14.18 -21.25 -24.13
N LYS A 222 -14.58 -20.44 -25.11
CA LYS A 222 -15.22 -19.12 -24.91
C LYS A 222 -14.37 -18.21 -24.01
N SER A 223 -13.05 -18.35 -24.08
CA SER A 223 -12.05 -17.59 -23.31
C SER A 223 -10.87 -17.24 -24.19
N LEU A 224 -10.27 -16.07 -23.95
CA LEU A 224 -9.09 -15.62 -24.67
C LEU A 224 -7.80 -16.29 -24.19
N MET A 225 -7.79 -16.81 -22.96
CA MET A 225 -6.59 -17.32 -22.29
C MET A 225 -6.84 -18.68 -21.64
N ASP A 226 -5.75 -19.42 -21.39
CA ASP A 226 -5.79 -20.76 -20.78
C ASP A 226 -5.72 -20.68 -19.25
N ILE A 227 -6.85 -20.96 -18.60
CA ILE A 227 -6.96 -20.96 -17.14
C ILE A 227 -6.08 -22.04 -16.49
N ARG A 228 -5.77 -23.13 -17.19
CA ARG A 228 -4.97 -24.24 -16.66
C ARG A 228 -3.48 -23.90 -16.57
N GLN A 229 -2.99 -23.10 -17.51
CA GLN A 229 -1.62 -22.58 -17.47
C GLN A 229 -1.46 -21.66 -16.25
N LEU A 230 -2.42 -20.76 -16.04
CA LEU A 230 -2.43 -19.91 -14.85
C LEU A 230 -2.55 -20.72 -13.56
N GLU A 231 -3.42 -21.74 -13.51
CA GLU A 231 -3.51 -22.63 -12.34
C GLU A 231 -2.18 -23.33 -12.04
N THR A 232 -1.54 -23.91 -13.07
CA THR A 232 -0.25 -24.61 -12.94
C THR A 232 0.84 -23.67 -12.42
N TYR A 233 0.91 -22.47 -12.98
CA TYR A 233 1.83 -21.42 -12.54
C TYR A 233 1.58 -21.02 -11.09
N LEU A 234 0.33 -20.78 -10.70
CA LEU A 234 0.00 -20.38 -9.34
C LEU A 234 0.30 -21.50 -8.34
N ARG A 235 -0.06 -22.74 -8.64
CA ARG A 235 0.28 -23.89 -7.78
C ARG A 235 1.79 -24.05 -7.63
N LYS A 236 2.57 -23.89 -8.71
CA LYS A 236 4.05 -23.94 -8.67
C LYS A 236 4.65 -22.83 -7.79
N ASN A 237 4.21 -21.58 -7.97
CA ASN A 237 4.89 -20.41 -7.41
C ASN A 237 4.31 -19.90 -6.07
N VAL A 238 3.04 -20.19 -5.79
CA VAL A 238 2.36 -19.85 -4.52
C VAL A 238 2.32 -21.08 -3.60
N GLY A 239 2.32 -22.28 -4.18
CA GLY A 239 2.21 -23.54 -3.47
C GLY A 239 0.76 -23.86 -3.06
N GLU A 240 0.60 -24.99 -2.38
CA GLU A 240 -0.67 -25.46 -1.84
C GLU A 240 -0.98 -24.85 -0.47
N LEU A 241 -0.75 -23.55 -0.32
CA LEU A 241 -0.96 -22.84 0.94
C LEU A 241 -2.39 -22.32 1.05
N THR A 242 -2.99 -22.51 2.22
CA THR A 242 -4.21 -21.78 2.61
C THR A 242 -3.87 -20.36 3.07
N PHE A 243 -4.87 -19.48 3.15
CA PHE A 243 -4.65 -18.13 3.70
C PHE A 243 -4.10 -18.15 5.13
N GLU A 244 -4.58 -19.07 5.96
CA GLU A 244 -4.08 -19.23 7.33
C GLU A 244 -2.63 -19.74 7.37
N GLU A 245 -2.30 -20.73 6.55
CA GLU A 245 -0.94 -21.27 6.43
C GLU A 245 0.03 -20.21 5.93
N ALA A 246 -0.35 -19.44 4.91
CA ALA A 246 0.43 -18.32 4.40
C ALA A 246 0.67 -17.26 5.49
N PHE A 247 -0.38 -16.87 6.22
CA PHE A 247 -0.25 -15.90 7.32
C PHE A 247 0.65 -16.43 8.44
N LYS A 248 0.54 -17.70 8.83
CA LYS A 248 1.41 -18.33 9.83
C LYS A 248 2.88 -18.34 9.38
N ARG A 249 3.13 -18.60 8.09
CA ARG A 249 4.48 -18.63 7.49
C ARG A 249 5.14 -17.25 7.40
N THR A 250 4.42 -16.24 6.94
CA THR A 250 5.02 -14.95 6.53
C THR A 250 4.61 -13.77 7.40
N ARG A 251 3.54 -13.90 8.19
CA ARG A 251 2.88 -12.82 8.94
C ARG A 251 2.35 -11.68 8.06
N ARG A 252 2.35 -11.85 6.73
CA ARG A 252 1.68 -11.00 5.75
C ARG A 252 0.21 -11.38 5.64
N ILE A 253 -0.63 -10.37 5.51
CA ILE A 253 -2.08 -10.49 5.44
C ILE A 253 -2.48 -10.28 3.99
N ILE A 254 -2.71 -11.39 3.28
CA ILE A 254 -3.14 -11.41 1.88
C ILE A 254 -4.65 -11.20 1.82
N ASN A 255 -5.10 -10.28 0.97
CA ASN A 255 -6.51 -10.04 0.70
C ASN A 255 -6.78 -10.10 -0.80
N ILE A 256 -7.73 -10.94 -1.20
CA ILE A 256 -8.09 -11.14 -2.61
C ILE A 256 -9.58 -10.91 -2.79
N THR A 257 -9.93 -10.10 -3.78
CA THR A 257 -11.33 -9.77 -4.09
C THR A 257 -11.88 -10.69 -5.18
N VAL A 258 -13.06 -11.26 -4.91
CA VAL A 258 -13.80 -12.10 -5.86
C VAL A 258 -15.29 -11.78 -5.83
N SER A 259 -15.98 -12.00 -6.94
CA SER A 259 -17.43 -11.87 -7.06
C SER A 259 -18.06 -13.19 -7.48
N PRO A 260 -19.18 -13.60 -6.88
CA PRO A 260 -19.92 -14.76 -7.34
C PRO A 260 -20.63 -14.44 -8.67
N VAL A 261 -20.79 -15.44 -9.53
CA VAL A 261 -21.55 -15.31 -10.78
C VAL A 261 -23.06 -15.14 -10.52
N ALA A 262 -23.55 -15.66 -9.38
CA ALA A 262 -24.96 -15.58 -9.01
C ALA A 262 -25.35 -14.15 -8.58
N LYS A 263 -26.51 -13.67 -9.04
CA LYS A 263 -26.96 -12.27 -8.92
C LYS A 263 -27.29 -11.80 -7.48
N ASN A 264 -27.41 -12.71 -6.50
CA ASN A 264 -27.86 -12.38 -5.15
C ASN A 264 -26.75 -12.39 -4.09
N GLN A 265 -25.49 -12.24 -4.48
CA GLN A 265 -24.38 -12.17 -3.53
C GLN A 265 -23.39 -11.06 -3.89
N HIS A 266 -22.94 -10.33 -2.89
CA HIS A 266 -21.93 -9.29 -3.04
C HIS A 266 -20.53 -9.88 -3.20
N ALA A 267 -19.62 -9.07 -3.76
CA ALA A 267 -18.20 -9.38 -3.80
C ALA A 267 -17.68 -9.72 -2.39
N ARG A 268 -16.71 -10.62 -2.29
CA ARG A 268 -16.07 -11.05 -1.04
C ARG A 268 -14.61 -10.67 -1.01
N LEU A 269 -14.12 -10.37 0.19
CA LEU A 269 -12.71 -10.18 0.47
C LEU A 269 -12.19 -11.44 1.18
N LEU A 270 -11.42 -12.23 0.46
CA LEU A 270 -10.89 -13.51 0.91
C LEU A 270 -9.55 -13.26 1.61
N ASN A 271 -9.40 -13.77 2.84
CA ASN A 271 -8.20 -13.64 3.65
C ASN A 271 -8.17 -14.68 4.77
N TYR A 272 -7.17 -14.62 5.65
CA TYR A 272 -6.99 -15.58 6.74
C TYR A 272 -8.06 -15.50 7.84
N LEU A 273 -8.76 -14.37 7.98
CA LEU A 273 -9.86 -14.21 8.95
C LEU A 273 -11.19 -14.70 8.37
N THR A 274 -11.49 -14.35 7.13
CA THR A 274 -12.79 -14.62 6.49
C THR A 274 -12.85 -16.01 5.86
N THR A 275 -11.71 -16.52 5.37
CA THR A 275 -11.59 -17.79 4.64
C THR A 275 -10.25 -18.50 4.94
N PRO A 276 -9.97 -18.87 6.21
CA PRO A 276 -8.67 -19.40 6.63
C PRO A 276 -8.20 -20.62 5.86
N HIS A 277 -9.12 -21.53 5.52
CA HIS A 277 -8.80 -22.82 4.91
C HIS A 277 -8.83 -22.81 3.37
N LEU A 278 -9.14 -21.66 2.76
CA LEU A 278 -9.19 -21.52 1.31
C LEU A 278 -7.76 -21.46 0.74
N LEU A 279 -7.50 -22.17 -0.35
CA LEU A 279 -6.20 -22.15 -1.03
C LEU A 279 -5.99 -20.80 -1.72
N VAL A 280 -4.81 -20.20 -1.50
CA VAL A 280 -4.48 -18.87 -2.04
C VAL A 280 -4.47 -18.89 -3.56
N TRP A 281 -3.86 -19.90 -4.20
CA TRP A 281 -3.85 -20.01 -5.66
C TRP A 281 -5.27 -20.05 -6.24
N SER A 282 -6.20 -20.71 -5.57
CA SER A 282 -7.59 -20.85 -6.04
C SER A 282 -8.34 -19.52 -5.96
N ALA A 283 -8.08 -18.74 -4.90
CA ALA A 283 -8.62 -17.38 -4.77
C ALA A 283 -8.05 -16.44 -5.85
N VAL A 284 -6.75 -16.51 -6.13
CA VAL A 284 -6.12 -15.73 -7.21
C VAL A 284 -6.73 -16.10 -8.56
N LEU A 285 -6.85 -17.40 -8.85
CA LEU A 285 -7.45 -17.91 -10.09
C LEU A 285 -8.85 -17.35 -10.30
N ALA A 286 -9.68 -17.36 -9.26
CA ALA A 286 -11.01 -16.76 -9.28
C ALA A 286 -10.98 -15.23 -9.47
N SER A 287 -10.01 -14.54 -8.88
CA SER A 287 -9.84 -13.09 -9.06
C SER A 287 -9.42 -12.72 -10.49
N CYS A 288 -8.64 -13.58 -11.15
CA CYS A 288 -8.26 -13.42 -12.55
C CYS A 288 -9.37 -13.81 -13.54
N SER A 289 -10.38 -14.58 -13.11
CA SER A 289 -11.50 -15.00 -13.96
C SER A 289 -12.40 -13.83 -14.35
N VAL A 290 -12.15 -13.22 -15.50
CA VAL A 290 -12.98 -12.13 -16.06
C VAL A 290 -13.76 -12.64 -17.27
N PRO A 291 -15.09 -12.40 -17.38
CA PRO A 291 -15.88 -12.81 -18.53
C PRO A 291 -15.24 -12.41 -19.87
N GLY A 292 -15.09 -13.38 -20.77
CA GLY A 292 -14.42 -13.23 -22.07
C GLY A 292 -12.90 -13.48 -22.03
N LEU A 293 -12.22 -13.20 -20.91
CA LEU A 293 -10.79 -13.48 -20.75
C LEU A 293 -10.56 -14.90 -20.24
N PHE A 294 -11.21 -15.25 -19.13
CA PHE A 294 -11.10 -16.52 -18.42
C PHE A 294 -12.48 -16.96 -17.92
N PRO A 295 -12.79 -18.27 -17.94
CA PRO A 295 -14.08 -18.78 -17.49
C PRO A 295 -14.24 -18.65 -15.95
N PRO A 296 -15.47 -18.61 -15.42
CA PRO A 296 -15.72 -18.67 -13.99
C PRO A 296 -15.26 -20.00 -13.37
N VAL A 297 -14.64 -19.93 -12.18
CA VAL A 297 -14.04 -21.10 -11.51
C VAL A 297 -14.76 -21.43 -10.20
N LYS A 298 -14.51 -22.63 -9.67
CA LYS A 298 -14.86 -22.98 -8.29
C LYS A 298 -13.67 -22.69 -7.38
N LEU A 299 -13.96 -22.27 -6.16
CA LEU A 299 -12.96 -22.10 -5.13
C LEU A 299 -12.65 -23.45 -4.47
N THR A 300 -11.40 -23.63 -4.04
CA THR A 300 -10.91 -24.86 -3.39
C THR A 300 -10.35 -24.54 -2.02
N ALA A 301 -10.78 -25.30 -1.01
CA ALA A 301 -10.31 -25.21 0.37
C ALA A 301 -9.75 -26.56 0.83
N LYS A 302 -8.92 -26.55 1.87
CA LYS A 302 -8.54 -27.77 2.58
C LYS A 302 -9.60 -28.11 3.63
N ASP A 303 -9.97 -29.38 3.73
CA ASP A 303 -10.74 -29.87 4.87
C ASP A 303 -9.85 -30.11 6.10
N ARG A 304 -10.45 -30.60 7.18
CA ARG A 304 -9.76 -30.84 8.46
C ARG A 304 -8.63 -31.88 8.34
N LEU A 305 -8.68 -32.73 7.33
CA LEU A 305 -7.68 -33.76 7.06
C LEU A 305 -6.63 -33.28 6.04
N GLY A 306 -6.74 -32.03 5.57
CA GLY A 306 -5.84 -31.45 4.58
C GLY A 306 -6.22 -31.75 3.13
N HIS A 307 -7.33 -32.43 2.87
CA HIS A 307 -7.74 -32.78 1.50
C HIS A 307 -8.44 -31.61 0.80
N GLU A 308 -8.20 -31.46 -0.51
CA GLU A 308 -8.89 -30.47 -1.33
C GLU A 308 -10.40 -30.76 -1.43
N ARG A 309 -11.21 -29.76 -1.11
CA ARG A 309 -12.67 -29.77 -1.24
C ARG A 309 -13.17 -28.48 -1.88
N PRO A 310 -14.23 -28.54 -2.70
CA PRO A 310 -14.83 -27.32 -3.24
C PRO A 310 -15.41 -26.44 -2.12
N TYR A 311 -15.02 -25.16 -2.09
CA TYR A 311 -15.62 -24.16 -1.25
C TYR A 311 -16.91 -23.63 -1.89
N MET A 312 -18.04 -23.78 -1.19
CA MET A 312 -19.38 -23.45 -1.71
C MET A 312 -19.64 -24.07 -3.10
N ALA A 313 -19.66 -25.41 -3.15
CA ALA A 313 -19.62 -26.20 -4.39
C ALA A 313 -20.64 -25.85 -5.49
N SER A 314 -21.76 -25.21 -5.14
CA SER A 314 -22.82 -24.76 -6.04
C SER A 314 -22.54 -23.39 -6.68
N ILE A 315 -21.53 -22.64 -6.23
CA ILE A 315 -21.22 -21.28 -6.66
C ILE A 315 -19.97 -21.28 -7.53
N ARG A 316 -20.02 -20.49 -8.60
CA ARG A 316 -18.84 -20.12 -9.41
C ARG A 316 -18.46 -18.66 -9.15
N TRP A 317 -17.18 -18.37 -9.29
CA TRP A 317 -16.55 -17.12 -8.91
C TRP A 317 -15.80 -16.51 -10.10
N VAL A 318 -15.76 -15.18 -10.10
CA VAL A 318 -15.08 -14.31 -11.08
C VAL A 318 -14.38 -13.16 -10.35
N GLY A 319 -13.55 -12.43 -11.07
CA GLY A 319 -12.89 -11.21 -10.58
C GLY A 319 -13.89 -10.11 -10.23
N ALA A 320 -13.59 -9.35 -9.19
CA ALA A 320 -14.46 -8.29 -8.71
C ALA A 320 -14.10 -6.92 -9.32
N LEU A 321 -14.36 -6.75 -10.63
CA LEU A 321 -14.00 -5.55 -11.40
C LEU A 321 -14.40 -4.21 -10.75
N GLN A 322 -15.53 -4.17 -10.03
CA GLN A 322 -16.04 -2.96 -9.36
C GLN A 322 -15.56 -2.81 -7.91
N SER A 323 -14.77 -3.75 -7.39
CA SER A 323 -14.29 -3.78 -6.00
C SER A 323 -12.80 -4.06 -5.91
N ASP A 324 -12.03 -3.68 -6.93
CA ASP A 324 -10.58 -3.93 -7.04
C ASP A 324 -9.77 -3.31 -5.89
N LEU A 325 -10.26 -2.24 -5.27
CA LEU A 325 -9.60 -1.52 -4.16
C LEU A 325 -10.50 -1.48 -2.92
N PRO A 326 -10.48 -2.52 -2.07
CA PRO A 326 -11.44 -2.70 -0.97
C PRO A 326 -11.09 -1.92 0.30
N ALA A 327 -10.76 -0.62 0.17
CA ALA A 327 -10.28 0.24 1.26
C ALA A 327 -11.14 0.16 2.53
N LYS A 328 -12.47 0.32 2.39
CA LYS A 328 -13.42 0.27 3.52
C LYS A 328 -13.34 -1.06 4.28
N ARG A 329 -13.31 -2.20 3.58
CA ARG A 329 -13.25 -3.53 4.20
C ARG A 329 -11.91 -3.80 4.87
N LEU A 330 -10.82 -3.31 4.30
CA LEU A 330 -9.49 -3.37 4.93
C LEU A 330 -9.46 -2.52 6.21
N GLY A 331 -10.12 -1.36 6.20
CA GLY A 331 -10.34 -0.53 7.37
C GLY A 331 -11.10 -1.26 8.48
N GLU A 332 -12.20 -1.93 8.14
CA GLU A 332 -13.02 -2.68 9.09
C GLU A 332 -12.29 -3.90 9.69
N LEU A 333 -11.59 -4.70 8.86
CA LEU A 333 -10.96 -5.94 9.32
C LEU A 333 -9.63 -5.74 10.02
N TYR A 334 -8.84 -4.75 9.57
CA TYR A 334 -7.45 -4.60 10.00
C TYR A 334 -7.13 -3.22 10.55
N ASN A 335 -8.13 -2.34 10.70
CA ASN A 335 -7.92 -0.97 11.14
C ASN A 335 -6.92 -0.22 10.23
N VAL A 336 -7.02 -0.49 8.92
CA VAL A 336 -6.26 0.22 7.88
C VAL A 336 -6.85 1.61 7.68
N ASN A 337 -5.98 2.61 7.65
CA ASN A 337 -6.34 4.01 7.45
C ASN A 337 -5.39 4.73 6.47
N HIS A 338 -4.24 4.14 6.16
CA HIS A 338 -3.32 4.63 5.14
C HIS A 338 -3.20 3.61 4.02
N HIS A 339 -3.22 4.09 2.78
CA HIS A 339 -3.36 3.25 1.60
C HIS A 339 -2.29 3.63 0.60
N ILE A 340 -1.43 2.69 0.26
CA ILE A 340 -0.53 2.80 -0.89
C ILE A 340 -1.24 2.08 -2.04
N VAL A 341 -1.55 2.81 -3.10
CA VAL A 341 -2.26 2.25 -4.26
C VAL A 341 -1.30 2.20 -5.44
N SER A 342 -1.03 1.00 -5.94
CA SER A 342 -0.37 0.82 -7.23
C SER A 342 -1.45 0.54 -8.27
N GLN A 343 -1.65 1.50 -9.17
CA GLN A 343 -2.70 1.49 -10.18
C GLN A 343 -2.12 1.23 -11.57
N THR A 344 -2.64 0.21 -12.24
CA THR A 344 -2.22 -0.20 -13.59
C THR A 344 -3.35 -0.13 -14.61
N ASN A 345 -4.55 0.29 -14.19
CA ASN A 345 -5.70 0.45 -15.07
C ASN A 345 -5.60 1.74 -15.91
N PRO A 346 -5.54 1.66 -17.26
CA PRO A 346 -5.36 2.83 -18.12
C PRO A 346 -6.49 3.86 -18.03
N HIS A 347 -7.71 3.42 -17.72
CA HIS A 347 -8.89 4.30 -17.64
C HIS A 347 -8.85 5.26 -16.43
N VAL A 348 -7.94 5.05 -15.48
CA VAL A 348 -7.75 5.93 -14.32
C VAL A 348 -6.81 7.10 -14.66
N LEU A 349 -6.02 7.00 -15.74
CA LEU A 349 -5.04 8.01 -16.15
C LEU A 349 -5.64 9.43 -16.32
N PRO A 350 -6.81 9.64 -16.97
CA PRO A 350 -7.39 10.98 -17.13
C PRO A 350 -7.73 11.66 -15.80
N PHE A 351 -8.13 10.89 -14.80
CA PHE A 351 -8.48 11.39 -13.46
C PHE A 351 -7.25 11.61 -12.56
N MET A 352 -6.11 11.01 -12.92
CA MET A 352 -4.82 11.22 -12.24
C MET A 352 -4.07 12.42 -12.81
N THR A 353 -4.12 12.63 -14.12
CA THR A 353 -3.40 13.72 -14.80
C THR A 353 -3.90 15.11 -14.40
N ASP A 354 -5.17 15.26 -14.03
CA ASP A 354 -5.74 16.53 -13.58
C ASP A 354 -5.14 17.02 -12.24
N GLN A 355 -4.61 16.09 -11.42
CA GLN A 355 -3.90 16.42 -10.19
C GLN A 355 -2.41 16.73 -10.41
N SER A 356 -1.78 16.12 -11.41
CA SER A 356 -0.38 16.40 -11.78
C SER A 356 -0.22 17.58 -12.72
N ALA A 357 -1.21 17.93 -13.56
CA ALA A 357 -1.19 19.11 -14.42
C ALA A 357 -1.19 20.40 -13.59
N ARG A 358 -1.85 20.39 -12.41
CA ARG A 358 -1.72 21.45 -11.41
C ARG A 358 -0.29 21.61 -10.84
N ARG A 359 0.66 20.68 -11.07
CA ARG A 359 2.08 20.86 -10.68
C ARG A 359 2.76 22.04 -11.39
N LEU A 360 2.26 22.46 -12.55
CA LEU A 360 2.89 23.52 -13.35
C LEU A 360 2.20 24.88 -13.18
N ASP A 361 0.88 24.91 -12.94
CA ASP A 361 0.13 26.17 -12.90
C ASP A 361 0.12 26.86 -11.53
N THR A 362 0.38 26.14 -10.42
CA THR A 362 0.44 26.77 -9.09
C THR A 362 1.76 27.51 -8.79
N LEU A 363 2.72 27.52 -9.73
CA LEU A 363 3.90 28.39 -9.68
C LEU A 363 3.58 29.83 -10.10
N SER A 364 2.35 30.13 -10.50
CA SER A 364 1.89 31.49 -10.86
C SER A 364 0.63 31.91 -10.12
N ASP A 365 0.64 31.99 -8.79
CA ASP A 365 -0.45 32.65 -8.06
C ASP A 365 -0.10 34.12 -7.75
N ARG A 366 -0.71 35.03 -8.52
CA ARG A 366 -1.01 36.41 -8.09
C ARG A 366 -2.20 36.38 -7.12
N PRO A 367 -2.30 37.32 -6.17
CA PRO A 367 -3.32 37.24 -5.13
C PRO A 367 -4.68 37.76 -5.63
N GLY A 368 -5.73 36.99 -5.31
CA GLY A 368 -7.08 37.52 -5.11
C GLY A 368 -8.16 36.96 -6.04
N GLN A 369 -9.02 36.11 -5.48
CA GLN A 369 -10.45 36.39 -5.25
C GLN A 369 -11.14 35.08 -4.85
N GLY A 370 -11.95 35.14 -3.78
CA GLY A 370 -12.70 34.00 -3.29
C GLY A 370 -14.01 33.78 -4.04
N ARG A 371 -14.52 32.55 -3.99
CA ARG A 371 -15.84 32.19 -3.44
C ARG A 371 -16.15 30.69 -3.64
N ASP A 372 -16.78 30.16 -2.60
CA ASP A 372 -17.83 29.15 -2.56
C ASP A 372 -17.61 27.65 -2.77
N ALA A 373 -18.37 26.95 -1.92
CA ALA A 373 -18.79 25.55 -1.89
C ALA A 373 -17.75 24.51 -1.47
N ILE A 374 -17.94 23.99 -0.26
CA ILE A 374 -17.40 22.71 0.22
C ILE A 374 -18.35 21.61 -0.25
N PRO A 375 -17.96 20.71 -1.18
CA PRO A 375 -18.59 19.41 -1.27
C PRO A 375 -17.87 18.47 -0.31
N GLN A 376 -18.65 17.67 0.44
CA GLN A 376 -18.14 16.57 1.24
C GLN A 376 -17.19 15.70 0.40
N GLN A 377 -15.91 15.75 0.73
CA GLN A 377 -14.89 14.85 0.17
C GLN A 377 -15.20 13.44 0.65
N THR A 378 -15.68 12.61 -0.27
CA THR A 378 -15.45 11.16 -0.23
C THR A 378 -13.94 10.91 -0.17
N ASP A 379 -13.50 10.06 0.76
CA ASP A 379 -12.12 9.56 0.91
C ASP A 379 -11.56 9.07 -0.44
N ALA A 380 -10.93 9.99 -1.18
CA ALA A 380 -10.17 9.68 -2.37
C ALA A 380 -8.76 9.28 -1.92
N ALA A 381 -8.39 8.03 -2.18
CA ALA A 381 -7.04 7.52 -1.97
C ALA A 381 -6.03 8.49 -2.62
N ALA A 382 -5.21 9.14 -1.79
CA ALA A 382 -4.07 9.90 -2.26
C ALA A 382 -3.01 8.88 -2.75
N GLY A 383 -3.08 8.54 -4.03
CA GLY A 383 -2.04 7.77 -4.70
C GLY A 383 -0.85 8.68 -4.99
N LEU A 384 0.30 8.38 -4.38
CA LEU A 384 1.59 8.90 -4.83
C LEU A 384 1.99 8.13 -6.09
N LEU A 385 2.14 8.86 -7.20
CA LEU A 385 2.68 8.34 -8.46
C LEU A 385 4.18 8.10 -8.30
N TRP A 386 4.60 6.85 -8.47
CA TRP A 386 5.95 6.51 -8.90
C TRP A 386 5.86 6.32 -10.41
N GLN A 387 6.41 7.27 -11.17
CA GLN A 387 6.66 7.11 -12.61
C GLN A 387 8.02 6.47 -12.82
#